data_AF-A0A2V9BU90-F1
#
_entry.id   AF-A0A2V9BU90-F1
#
_cell.length_a   1.000
_cell.length_b   1.000
_cell.length_c   1.000
_cell.angle_alpha   90.00
_cell.angle_beta   90.00
_cell.angle_gamma   90.00
#
_symmetry.space_group_name_H-M   'P 1'
#
loop_
_entity.id
_entity.type
_entity.pdbx_description
1 polymer ?
#
loop_
_entity_poly.entity_id
_entity_poly.type
_entity_poly.pdbx_seq_one_letter_code
_entity_poly.pdbx_strand_id
1 'polypeptide(L)'
;MISKYAAITKNSAGEVIPLMDHTFYTTINIVRTIEALLGVPPMNSNDSRATVMAPLFSGDGTQPPFSADYRNRDNGLIYRMNEKDWKEGRNMDFSHADAVDTALLNQFLWQDRMGDKPVPALQHNIFPATQETKSRRKAKEKDLD
;
A
#
# COMPACT_ATOMS: atom_id res chain seq x y z
N MET A 1 5.18 15.36 4.72
CA MET A 1 4.42 16.61 4.87
C MET A 1 5.29 17.78 4.42
N ILE A 2 4.69 18.81 3.81
CA ILE A 2 5.38 20.04 3.39
C ILE A 2 4.73 21.22 4.15
N SER A 3 5.52 22.20 4.57
CA SER A 3 5.05 23.40 5.26
C SER A 3 5.79 24.63 4.76
N LYS A 4 5.06 25.74 4.57
CA LYS A 4 5.64 27.04 4.22
C LYS A 4 6.71 27.50 5.23
N TYR A 5 6.50 27.16 6.51
CA TYR A 5 7.34 27.55 7.64
C TYR A 5 8.40 26.50 7.99
N ALA A 6 8.65 25.53 7.11
CA ALA A 6 9.77 24.63 7.28
C ALA A 6 11.09 25.31 6.88
N ALA A 7 12.19 24.90 7.49
CA ALA A 7 13.52 25.36 7.11
C ALA A 7 13.82 25.04 5.63
N ILE A 8 14.57 25.92 4.97
CA ILE A 8 15.01 25.69 3.58
C ILE A 8 16.07 24.59 3.55
N THR A 9 15.91 23.64 2.63
CA THR A 9 16.93 22.62 2.34
C THR A 9 17.48 22.82 0.93
N LYS A 10 18.74 22.44 0.74
CA LYS A 10 19.44 22.50 -0.55
C LYS A 10 19.80 21.10 -0.99
N ASN A 11 19.64 20.81 -2.28
CA ASN A 11 20.09 19.54 -2.85
C ASN A 11 21.63 19.53 -3.02
N SER A 12 22.17 18.39 -3.46
CA SER A 12 23.61 18.22 -3.71
C SER A 12 24.19 19.19 -4.76
N ALA A 13 23.33 19.79 -5.59
CA ALA A 13 23.70 20.80 -6.59
C ALA A 13 23.57 22.25 -6.06
N GLY A 14 23.17 22.44 -4.80
CA GLY A 14 23.01 23.75 -4.16
C GLY A 14 21.69 24.45 -4.44
N GLU A 15 20.77 23.80 -5.17
CA GLU A 15 19.45 24.33 -5.49
C GLU A 15 18.53 24.24 -4.26
N VAL A 16 17.75 25.30 -4.04
CA VAL A 16 16.76 25.36 -2.98
C VAL A 16 15.57 24.48 -3.34
N ILE A 17 15.34 23.45 -2.53
CA ILE A 17 14.20 22.55 -2.66
C ILE A 17 13.29 22.67 -1.43
N PRO A 18 11.98 22.47 -1.56
CA PRO A 18 11.09 22.43 -0.40
C PRO A 18 11.47 21.25 0.50
N LEU A 19 11.52 21.49 1.82
CA LEU A 19 11.67 20.44 2.82
C LEU A 19 10.47 19.50 2.77
N MET A 20 10.75 18.23 2.49
CA MET A 20 9.80 17.15 2.62
C MET A 20 10.08 16.40 3.92
N ASP A 21 9.15 16.46 4.87
CA ASP A 21 9.22 15.67 6.09
C ASP A 21 8.58 14.29 5.89
N HIS A 22 9.33 13.22 6.15
CA HIS A 22 8.87 11.83 6.03
C HIS A 22 8.42 11.22 7.36
N THR A 23 8.48 12.00 8.45
CA THR A 23 8.04 11.55 9.77
C THR A 23 6.54 11.23 9.74
N PHE A 24 6.17 10.08 10.31
CA PHE A 24 4.78 9.70 10.46
C PHE A 24 4.15 10.51 11.60
N TYR A 25 3.25 11.42 11.26
CA TYR A 25 2.50 12.21 12.22
C TYR A 25 1.07 11.71 12.37
N THR A 26 0.59 11.74 13.60
CA THR A 26 -0.80 11.48 13.97
C THR A 26 -1.46 12.76 14.47
N THR A 27 -2.77 12.71 14.70
CA THR A 27 -3.51 13.84 15.29
C THR A 27 -2.94 14.27 16.66
N ILE A 28 -2.38 13.32 17.43
CA ILE A 28 -1.80 13.61 18.74
C ILE A 28 -0.53 14.47 18.58
N ASN A 29 0.26 14.28 17.51
CA ASN A 29 1.41 15.14 17.23
C ASN A 29 0.99 16.59 16.95
N ILE A 30 -0.16 16.79 16.31
CA ILE A 30 -0.71 18.13 16.06
C ILE A 30 -1.09 18.79 17.39
N VAL A 31 -1.84 18.09 18.25
CA VAL A 31 -2.23 18.58 19.58
C VAL A 31 -0.98 18.94 20.39
N ARG A 32 0.00 18.04 20.46
CA ARG A 32 1.27 18.26 21.16
C ARG A 32 2.05 19.46 20.60
N THR A 33 1.97 19.70 19.29
CA THR A 33 2.61 20.86 18.68
C THR A 33 1.90 22.16 19.05
N ILE A 34 0.57 22.18 19.09
CA ILE A 34 -0.21 23.33 19.57
C ILE A 34 0.10 23.63 21.03
N GLU A 35 0.17 22.59 21.88
CA GLU A 35 0.55 22.74 23.29
C GLU A 35 1.92 23.42 23.44
N ALA A 36 2.92 22.94 22.69
CA ALA A 36 4.27 23.48 22.71
C ALA A 36 4.33 24.94 22.22
N LEU A 37 3.54 25.30 21.20
CA LEU A 37 3.47 26.68 20.69
C LEU A 37 2.78 27.63 21.67
N LEU A 38 1.77 27.17 22.41
CA LEU A 38 1.06 27.96 23.41
C LEU A 38 1.72 27.96 24.79
N GLY A 39 2.74 27.11 25.00
CA GLY A 39 3.41 26.96 26.29
C GLY A 39 2.58 26.26 27.36
N VAL A 40 1.57 25.47 26.96
CA VAL A 40 0.71 24.73 27.90
C VAL A 40 1.26 23.32 28.17
N PRO A 41 1.02 22.76 29.36
CA PRO A 41 1.44 21.39 29.67
C PRO A 41 0.65 20.37 28.82
N PRO A 42 1.20 19.16 28.63
CA PRO A 42 0.49 18.06 27.99
C PRO A 42 -0.80 17.73 28.74
N MET A 43 -1.89 17.53 28.01
CA MET A 43 -3.19 17.25 28.61
C MET A 43 -3.27 15.84 29.21
N ASN A 44 -2.48 14.88 28.70
CA ASN A 44 -2.45 13.50 29.23
C ASN A 44 -1.11 12.75 28.96
N SER A 45 -1.12 11.42 29.10
CA SER A 45 0.08 10.58 28.88
C SER A 45 0.40 10.31 27.41
N ASN A 46 -0.54 10.57 26.51
CA ASN A 46 -0.42 10.28 25.09
C ASN A 46 0.25 11.43 24.33
N ASP A 47 -0.19 12.67 24.56
CA ASP A 47 0.42 13.88 23.98
C ASP A 47 1.82 14.15 24.58
N SER A 48 2.04 13.90 25.86
CA SER A 48 3.36 14.04 26.50
C SER A 48 4.45 13.19 25.85
N ARG A 49 4.07 12.07 25.21
CA ARG A 49 4.99 11.17 24.49
C ARG A 49 5.06 11.45 22.99
N ALA A 50 4.19 12.30 22.46
CA ALA A 50 4.21 12.65 21.06
C ALA A 50 5.36 13.61 20.75
N THR A 51 5.98 13.42 19.59
CA THR A 51 7.02 14.33 19.09
C THR A 51 6.36 15.58 18.50
N VAL A 52 6.92 16.75 18.83
CA VAL A 52 6.52 18.04 18.24
C VAL A 52 6.93 18.07 16.76
N MET A 53 6.07 18.64 15.91
CA MET A 53 6.30 18.80 14.47
C MET A 53 7.28 19.96 14.16
N ALA A 54 8.33 20.11 14.97
CA ALA A 54 9.26 21.26 14.94
C ALA A 54 9.88 21.53 13.56
N PRO A 55 10.28 20.53 12.75
CA PRO A 55 10.85 20.79 11.42
C PRO A 55 9.91 21.55 10.48
N LEU A 56 8.59 21.47 10.70
CA LEU A 56 7.58 22.12 9.87
C LEU A 56 7.31 23.58 10.23
N PHE A 57 7.81 24.05 11.37
CA PHE A 57 7.50 25.38 11.92
C PHE A 57 8.74 26.17 12.38
N SER A 58 9.94 25.75 11.98
CA SER A 58 11.21 26.34 12.42
C SER A 58 11.84 27.34 11.46
N GLY A 59 11.25 27.56 10.27
CA GLY A 59 11.77 28.43 9.22
C GLY A 59 10.99 29.73 9.05
N ASP A 60 11.59 30.67 8.32
CA ASP A 60 11.11 32.05 8.13
C ASP A 60 9.86 32.19 7.24
N GLY A 61 9.24 31.09 6.82
CA GLY A 61 8.07 31.12 5.92
C GLY A 61 8.41 31.35 4.45
N THR A 62 9.69 31.20 4.08
CA THR A 62 10.23 31.53 2.76
C THR A 62 10.33 30.32 1.81
N GLN A 63 9.69 29.19 2.13
CA GLN A 63 9.67 28.06 1.23
C GLN A 63 9.03 28.40 -0.13
N PRO A 64 9.64 27.95 -1.25
CA PRO A 64 9.05 28.11 -2.56
C PRO A 64 7.71 27.35 -2.66
N PRO A 65 6.75 27.83 -3.46
CA PRO A 65 5.51 27.10 -3.74
C PRO A 65 5.82 25.76 -4.44
N PHE A 66 5.01 24.75 -4.19
CA PHE A 66 5.13 23.48 -4.92
C PHE A 66 4.62 23.65 -6.36
N SER A 67 5.30 22.99 -7.30
CA SER A 67 4.79 22.80 -8.66
C SER A 67 4.24 21.38 -8.77
N ALA A 68 2.97 21.27 -9.15
CA ALA A 68 2.35 19.96 -9.35
C ALA A 68 2.87 19.35 -10.66
N ASP A 69 3.30 18.08 -10.60
CA ASP A 69 3.61 17.31 -11.80
C ASP A 69 2.31 16.73 -12.38
N TYR A 70 1.90 17.25 -13.53
CA TYR A 70 0.70 16.81 -14.24
C TYR A 70 0.96 15.67 -15.24
N ARG A 71 2.18 15.16 -15.36
CA ARG A 71 2.50 14.08 -16.31
C ARG A 71 1.60 12.86 -16.13
N ASN A 72 1.25 12.50 -14.91
CA ASN A 72 0.33 11.39 -14.64
C ASN A 72 -1.13 11.68 -15.01
N ARG A 73 -1.55 12.95 -14.96
CA ARG A 73 -2.89 13.36 -15.43
C ARG A 73 -2.94 13.37 -16.95
N ASP A 74 -1.89 13.90 -17.58
CA ASP A 74 -1.86 14.22 -19.00
C ASP A 74 -1.37 13.03 -19.85
N ASN A 75 -0.71 12.03 -19.26
CA ASN A 75 -0.24 10.86 -20.00
C ASN A 75 -1.37 9.90 -20.41
N GLY A 76 -2.57 9.98 -19.81
CA GLY A 76 -3.67 9.06 -20.09
C GLY A 76 -3.38 7.59 -19.76
N LEU A 77 -2.23 7.29 -19.14
CA LEU A 77 -1.70 5.94 -18.92
C LEU A 77 -2.16 5.32 -17.61
N ILE A 78 -2.82 6.08 -16.74
CA ILE A 78 -3.46 5.50 -15.54
C ILE A 78 -4.65 4.60 -15.89
N TYR A 79 -5.22 4.74 -17.11
CA TYR A 79 -6.23 3.84 -17.67
C TYR A 79 -6.03 3.66 -19.18
N ARG A 80 -4.90 3.08 -19.61
CA ARG A 80 -4.83 2.62 -21.00
C ARG A 80 -5.78 1.44 -21.14
N MET A 81 -6.98 1.70 -21.68
CA MET A 81 -7.93 0.64 -22.04
C MET A 81 -7.22 -0.37 -22.96
N ASN A 82 -7.46 -1.67 -22.78
CA ASN A 82 -6.88 -2.69 -23.64
C ASN A 82 -7.15 -2.31 -25.12
N GLU A 83 -6.09 -2.02 -25.87
CA GLU A 83 -6.19 -1.55 -27.26
C GLU A 83 -6.76 -2.64 -28.18
N LYS A 84 -6.54 -3.89 -27.80
CA LYS A 84 -7.04 -5.06 -28.51
C LYS A 84 -8.48 -5.33 -28.12
N ASP A 85 -9.39 -5.02 -29.03
CA ASP A 85 -10.81 -5.35 -28.86
C ASP A 85 -11.02 -6.87 -28.79
N TRP A 86 -11.68 -7.33 -27.74
CA TRP A 86 -12.03 -8.73 -27.54
C TRP A 86 -13.52 -8.94 -27.83
N LYS A 87 -13.82 -9.34 -29.06
CA LYS A 87 -15.21 -9.47 -29.54
C LYS A 87 -15.96 -10.61 -28.85
N GLU A 88 -15.27 -11.70 -28.55
CA GLU A 88 -15.84 -12.90 -27.95
C GLU A 88 -16.21 -12.67 -26.48
N GLY A 89 -15.41 -11.88 -25.75
CA GLY A 89 -15.70 -11.53 -24.36
C GLY A 89 -16.90 -10.65 -24.16
N ARG A 90 -17.27 -9.83 -25.15
CA ARG A 90 -18.49 -9.03 -25.09
C ARG A 90 -19.76 -9.88 -24.99
N ASN A 91 -19.69 -11.14 -25.40
CA ASN A 91 -20.82 -12.08 -25.35
C ASN A 91 -20.80 -12.94 -24.08
N MET A 92 -19.85 -12.75 -23.16
CA MET A 92 -19.82 -13.48 -21.89
C MET A 92 -20.76 -12.85 -20.86
N ASP A 93 -21.35 -13.69 -20.02
CA ASP A 93 -22.27 -13.26 -18.98
C ASP A 93 -21.52 -12.79 -17.72
N PHE A 94 -21.36 -11.47 -17.57
CA PHE A 94 -20.78 -10.85 -16.37
C PHE A 94 -21.86 -10.32 -15.39
N SER A 95 -23.11 -10.77 -15.50
CA SER A 95 -24.21 -10.29 -14.65
C SER A 95 -24.08 -10.72 -13.19
N HIS A 96 -23.35 -11.80 -12.93
CA HIS A 96 -23.08 -12.32 -11.59
C HIS A 96 -21.64 -12.80 -11.44
N ALA A 97 -21.17 -12.84 -10.19
CA ALA A 97 -19.89 -13.49 -9.86
C ALA A 97 -19.94 -14.95 -10.31
N ASP A 98 -18.87 -15.41 -10.96
CA ASP A 98 -18.69 -16.79 -11.44
C ASP A 98 -19.72 -17.27 -12.49
N ALA A 99 -20.41 -16.36 -13.19
CA ALA A 99 -21.33 -16.72 -14.28
C ALA A 99 -20.62 -17.12 -15.58
N VAL A 100 -19.38 -16.65 -15.80
CA VAL A 100 -18.55 -16.99 -16.96
C VAL A 100 -17.80 -18.30 -16.73
N ASP A 101 -17.63 -19.10 -17.78
CA ASP A 101 -16.70 -20.23 -17.77
C ASP A 101 -15.27 -19.76 -17.45
N THR A 102 -14.79 -20.11 -16.26
CA THR A 102 -13.48 -19.73 -15.73
C THR A 102 -12.32 -20.22 -16.59
N ALA A 103 -12.42 -21.37 -17.24
CA ALA A 103 -11.35 -21.88 -18.10
C ALA A 103 -11.18 -20.99 -19.33
N LEU A 104 -12.30 -20.61 -19.94
CA LEU A 104 -12.35 -19.73 -21.10
C LEU A 104 -11.86 -18.33 -20.73
N LEU A 105 -12.37 -17.74 -19.64
CA LEU A 105 -11.97 -16.42 -19.18
C LEU A 105 -10.47 -16.35 -18.85
N ASN A 106 -9.94 -17.32 -18.11
CA ASN A 106 -8.52 -17.34 -17.73
C ASN A 106 -7.58 -17.45 -18.94
N GLN A 107 -7.97 -18.20 -19.98
CA GLN A 107 -7.19 -18.29 -21.21
C GLN A 107 -7.03 -16.92 -21.87
N PHE A 108 -8.11 -16.15 -21.98
CA PHE A 108 -8.07 -14.83 -22.60
C PHE A 108 -7.35 -13.80 -21.73
N LEU A 109 -7.58 -13.81 -20.42
CA LEU A 109 -6.83 -12.96 -19.48
C LEU A 109 -5.33 -13.25 -19.56
N TRP A 110 -4.94 -14.52 -19.71
CA TRP A 110 -3.55 -14.89 -19.91
C TRP A 110 -2.99 -14.32 -21.21
N GLN A 111 -3.69 -14.47 -22.34
CA GLN A 111 -3.25 -13.90 -23.63
C GLN A 111 -3.10 -12.37 -23.58
N ASP A 112 -4.03 -11.67 -22.93
CA ASP A 112 -4.00 -10.22 -22.78
C ASP A 112 -2.79 -9.75 -21.97
N ARG A 113 -2.51 -10.43 -20.84
CA ARG A 113 -1.43 -10.03 -19.91
C ARG A 113 -0.06 -10.56 -20.30
N MET A 114 0.00 -11.71 -20.95
CA MET A 114 1.23 -12.48 -21.16
C MET A 114 1.61 -12.62 -22.65
N GLY A 115 0.77 -12.14 -23.57
CA GLY A 115 1.00 -12.23 -25.00
C GLY A 115 1.08 -13.68 -25.48
N ASP A 116 2.13 -14.00 -26.22
CA ASP A 116 2.32 -15.32 -26.86
C ASP A 116 2.80 -16.42 -25.89
N LYS A 117 2.86 -16.15 -24.59
CA LYS A 117 3.27 -17.16 -23.60
C LYS A 117 2.21 -18.26 -23.49
N PRO A 118 2.59 -19.54 -23.42
CA PRO A 118 1.63 -20.63 -23.26
C PRO A 118 0.90 -20.51 -21.91
N VAL A 119 -0.39 -20.83 -21.91
CA VAL A 119 -1.21 -20.88 -20.69
C VAL A 119 -0.67 -21.98 -19.78
N PRO A 120 -0.42 -21.72 -18.49
CA PRO A 120 0.05 -22.74 -17.56
C PRO A 120 -1.00 -23.83 -17.39
N ALA A 121 -0.55 -25.09 -17.25
CA ALA A 121 -1.44 -26.19 -16.98
C ALA A 121 -2.15 -26.03 -15.63
N LEU A 122 -3.44 -26.36 -15.58
CA LEU A 122 -4.21 -26.39 -14.34
C LEU A 122 -3.59 -27.38 -13.37
N GLN A 123 -3.24 -26.92 -12.17
CA GLN A 123 -2.73 -27.76 -11.10
C GLN A 123 -3.87 -28.06 -10.12
N HIS A 124 -4.22 -29.35 -9.96
CA HIS A 124 -5.16 -29.79 -8.94
C HIS A 124 -4.40 -30.59 -7.87
N ASN A 125 -3.89 -29.88 -6.87
CA ASN A 125 -3.12 -30.48 -5.80
C ASN A 125 -4.07 -31.00 -4.72
N ILE A 126 -4.18 -32.32 -4.61
CA ILE A 126 -4.90 -32.96 -3.50
C ILE A 126 -3.90 -33.09 -2.34
N PHE A 127 -4.13 -32.36 -1.26
CA PHE A 127 -3.39 -32.58 -0.02
C PHE A 127 -3.90 -33.88 0.62
N PRO A 128 -3.06 -34.92 0.75
CA PRO A 128 -3.48 -36.11 1.44
C PRO A 128 -3.79 -35.77 2.91
N ALA A 129 -4.89 -36.32 3.43
CA ALA A 129 -5.20 -36.20 4.86
C ALA A 129 -4.00 -36.73 5.66
N THR A 130 -3.48 -35.88 6.56
CA THR A 130 -2.36 -36.24 7.43
C THR A 130 -2.74 -37.51 8.18
N GLN A 131 -2.01 -38.61 7.95
CA GLN A 131 -2.17 -39.79 8.79
C GLN A 131 -1.63 -39.43 10.17
N GLU A 132 -2.53 -39.05 11.09
CA GLU A 132 -2.19 -38.95 12.50
C GLU A 132 -1.57 -40.28 12.92
N THR A 133 -0.32 -40.20 13.33
CA THR A 133 0.48 -41.33 13.76
C THR A 133 -0.21 -41.93 14.99
N LYS A 134 -0.90 -43.07 14.82
CA LYS A 134 -1.42 -43.96 15.88
C LYS A 134 -0.31 -44.56 16.78
N SER A 135 0.87 -43.92 16.84
CA SER A 135 2.01 -44.32 17.68
C SER A 135 1.95 -43.71 19.08
N ARG A 136 1.32 -42.54 19.27
CA ARG A 136 1.30 -41.86 20.60
C ARG A 136 0.31 -42.42 21.63
N ARG A 137 -0.67 -43.26 21.24
CA ARG A 137 -1.64 -43.85 22.19
C ARG A 137 -1.15 -45.15 22.85
N LYS A 138 -0.25 -45.92 22.22
CA LYS A 138 0.27 -47.16 22.83
C LYS A 138 1.39 -46.95 23.86
N ALA A 139 2.02 -45.76 23.89
CA ALA A 139 3.06 -45.45 24.87
C ALA A 139 2.50 -44.97 26.23
N LYS A 140 1.19 -44.72 26.35
CA LYS A 140 0.59 -44.20 27.59
C LYS A 140 -0.15 -45.24 28.44
N GLU A 141 -0.18 -46.49 27.99
CA GLU A 141 -0.88 -47.60 28.67
C GLU A 141 0.05 -48.75 29.08
N LYS A 142 1.38 -48.53 28.99
CA LYS A 142 2.39 -49.52 29.39
C LYS A 142 3.25 -49.11 30.60
N ASP A 143 2.96 -47.96 31.21
CA ASP A 143 3.66 -47.43 32.38
C ASP A 143 2.76 -47.39 33.63
N LEU A 144 1.70 -48.21 33.67
CA LEU A 144 0.85 -48.40 34.84
C LEU A 144 0.63 -49.90 35.08
N ASP A 145 1.69 -50.58 35.53
CA ASP A 145 1.68 -51.83 36.31
C ASP A 145 3.05 -52.03 36.97
#